data_AF-A0ABD1E5L5-F1
#
_entry.id   AF-A0ABD1E5L5-F1
#
_cell.length_a   1.000
_cell.length_b   1.000
_cell.length_c   1.000
_cell.angle_alpha   90.00
_cell.angle_beta   90.00
_cell.angle_gamma   90.00
#
_symmetry.space_group_name_H-M   'P 1'
#
loop_
_entity.id
_entity.type
_entity.pdbx_description
1 polymer ?
#
loop_
_entity_poly.entity_id
_entity_poly.type
_entity_poly.pdbx_seq_one_letter_code
_entity_poly.pdbx_strand_id
1 'polypeptide(L)'
;MANSKDTTVDIVESVTNEYFTKYTTYYKIPVDDIKKIAPGYRGKTENFDPVNSGKKNPKTPRKPSGNALTVEPPPPTNPQTRSTTSYAKVVDVAAEVYDEYCGNEKQLERLLVREEMSYYATAMLYLQLVEVKAKQGEYVLTTAERSLRKAVSEDIFNAPQPLLAYLSEIGVYCDKMGKETRLSVPDLPVTVAQGFGGYHHPEINVDTRNLFEEVPSLGIVRDMIMAVTSAATELIPNFHVGSPLNSEITNNLVGKFYPIRPPRPEIAQRIAGYGITATSFDEYIPKTRFNLRYLRSLSDIIG
;
A
#
# COMPACT_ATOMS: atom_id res chain seq x y z
N MET A 1 -44.52 8.36 -37.88
CA MET A 1 -43.10 7.96 -37.98
C MET A 1 -42.51 8.06 -36.59
N ALA A 2 -42.32 6.91 -35.94
CA ALA A 2 -41.77 6.81 -34.60
C ALA A 2 -40.23 6.72 -34.71
N ASN A 3 -39.52 7.64 -34.07
CA ASN A 3 -38.08 7.52 -33.87
C ASN A 3 -37.79 7.19 -32.42
N SER A 4 -37.59 5.88 -32.24
CA SER A 4 -36.78 5.26 -31.20
C SER A 4 -35.32 5.75 -31.31
N LYS A 5 -34.67 5.96 -30.15
CA LYS A 5 -33.23 5.89 -29.80
C LYS A 5 -32.88 6.99 -28.79
N ASP A 6 -32.70 6.65 -27.52
CA ASP A 6 -31.47 6.05 -26.98
C ASP A 6 -31.60 6.03 -25.45
N THR A 7 -31.83 4.84 -24.92
CA THR A 7 -31.78 4.50 -23.49
C THR A 7 -30.67 3.48 -23.35
N THR A 8 -29.45 3.92 -23.08
CA THR A 8 -28.25 3.17 -22.62
C THR A 8 -27.10 4.18 -22.78
N VAL A 9 -26.40 4.62 -21.74
CA VAL A 9 -25.52 3.86 -20.85
C VAL A 9 -25.38 4.65 -19.53
N ASP A 10 -26.11 4.23 -18.49
CA ASP A 10 -25.92 4.65 -17.10
C ASP A 10 -25.78 3.40 -16.22
N ILE A 11 -24.82 2.52 -16.54
CA ILE A 11 -24.50 1.36 -15.68
C ILE A 11 -23.01 1.00 -15.82
N VAL A 12 -22.10 1.86 -15.34
CA VAL A 12 -20.73 1.43 -14.95
C VAL A 12 -20.23 2.15 -13.67
N GLU A 13 -21.06 2.92 -12.96
CA GLU A 13 -20.54 3.88 -11.97
C GLU A 13 -20.72 3.50 -10.48
N SER A 14 -21.00 2.24 -10.14
CA SER A 14 -21.26 1.90 -8.72
C SER A 14 -20.69 0.58 -8.19
N VAL A 15 -19.72 -0.05 -8.87
CA VAL A 15 -19.14 -1.34 -8.41
C VAL A 15 -17.71 -1.21 -7.87
N THR A 16 -17.03 -0.09 -8.09
CA THR A 16 -15.61 0.07 -7.72
C THR A 16 -15.36 0.57 -6.29
N ASN A 17 -16.35 1.16 -5.62
CA ASN A 17 -16.16 1.78 -4.30
C ASN A 17 -16.40 0.84 -3.09
N GLU A 18 -17.01 -0.33 -3.29
CA GLU A 18 -17.39 -1.21 -2.18
C GLU A 18 -16.24 -2.15 -1.72
N TYR A 19 -15.20 -2.35 -2.54
CA TYR A 19 -14.15 -3.33 -2.23
C TYR A 19 -13.07 -2.80 -1.29
N PHE A 20 -12.81 -1.49 -1.25
CA PHE A 20 -11.84 -0.92 -0.29
C PHE A 20 -12.48 -0.60 1.06
N THR A 21 -13.74 -0.11 1.08
CA THR A 21 -14.47 0.14 2.35
C THR A 21 -14.93 -1.14 3.06
N LYS A 22 -15.15 -2.27 2.35
CA LYS A 22 -15.54 -3.53 3.01
C LYS A 22 -14.48 -4.15 3.90
N TYR A 23 -13.20 -3.80 3.76
CA TYR A 23 -12.11 -4.44 4.52
C TYR A 23 -11.36 -3.53 5.49
N THR A 24 -11.78 -2.27 5.64
CA THR A 24 -11.21 -1.33 6.63
C THR A 24 -12.25 -0.61 7.49
N THR A 25 -13.55 -0.70 7.18
CA THR A 25 -14.57 -0.28 8.12
C THR A 25 -14.80 -1.41 9.11
N TYR A 26 -14.17 -1.35 10.28
CA TYR A 26 -14.78 -1.94 11.47
C TYR A 26 -16.17 -1.34 11.57
N TYR A 27 -17.19 -2.06 11.09
CA TYR A 27 -18.58 -1.70 11.36
C TYR A 27 -18.70 -1.67 12.88
N LYS A 28 -18.65 -0.45 13.46
CA LYS A 28 -19.10 -0.24 14.83
C LYS A 28 -20.57 -0.59 14.80
N ILE A 29 -20.90 -1.82 15.17
CA ILE A 29 -22.28 -2.26 15.30
C ILE A 29 -22.94 -1.27 16.26
N PRO A 30 -23.99 -0.54 15.83
CA PRO A 30 -24.66 0.42 16.70
C PRO A 30 -25.08 -0.27 18.00
N VAL A 31 -24.96 0.45 19.12
CA VAL A 31 -25.30 -0.09 20.46
C VAL A 31 -26.71 -0.68 20.47
N ASP A 32 -27.64 -0.09 19.72
CA ASP A 32 -29.02 -0.56 19.64
C ASP A 32 -29.14 -1.91 18.91
N ASP A 33 -28.29 -2.19 17.92
CA ASP A 33 -28.26 -3.49 17.24
C ASP A 33 -27.57 -4.56 18.10
N ILE A 34 -26.55 -4.18 18.87
CA ILE A 34 -25.95 -5.07 19.89
C ILE A 34 -27.00 -5.47 20.94
N LYS A 35 -27.83 -4.53 21.40
CA LYS A 35 -28.90 -4.82 22.38
C LYS A 35 -29.99 -5.72 21.82
N LYS A 36 -30.29 -5.66 20.51
CA LYS A 36 -31.22 -6.59 19.86
C LYS A 36 -30.66 -8.02 19.83
N ILE A 37 -29.36 -8.17 19.58
CA ILE A 37 -28.71 -9.49 19.45
C ILE A 37 -28.37 -10.09 20.84
N ALA A 38 -27.90 -9.27 21.77
CA ALA A 38 -27.48 -9.66 23.11
C ALA A 38 -27.93 -8.64 24.17
N PRO A 39 -29.19 -8.69 24.65
CA PRO A 39 -29.78 -7.70 25.56
C PRO A 39 -29.03 -7.50 26.89
N GLY A 40 -28.16 -8.44 27.26
CA GLY A 40 -27.36 -8.41 28.49
C GLY A 40 -25.89 -7.99 28.31
N TYR A 41 -25.44 -7.66 27.10
CA TYR A 41 -24.05 -7.29 26.86
C TYR A 41 -23.72 -5.94 27.52
N ARG A 42 -22.66 -5.91 28.35
CA ARG A 42 -22.19 -4.70 29.06
C ARG A 42 -20.77 -4.27 28.66
N GLY A 43 -20.17 -4.91 27.66
CA GLY A 43 -18.82 -4.58 27.17
C GLY A 43 -18.81 -3.36 26.25
N LYS A 44 -17.61 -2.90 25.88
CA LYS A 44 -17.45 -1.88 24.84
C LYS A 44 -17.83 -2.46 23.48
N THR A 45 -18.44 -1.65 22.61
CA THR A 45 -18.91 -2.08 21.29
C THR A 45 -17.81 -2.67 20.40
N GLU A 46 -16.58 -2.19 20.55
CA GLU A 46 -15.38 -2.69 19.87
C GLU A 46 -14.99 -4.14 20.24
N ASN A 47 -15.49 -4.66 21.36
CA ASN A 47 -15.22 -6.02 21.82
C ASN A 47 -16.43 -6.96 21.61
N PHE A 48 -17.46 -6.53 20.89
CA PHE A 48 -18.64 -7.34 20.65
C PHE A 48 -18.42 -8.28 19.45
N ASP A 49 -18.38 -9.58 19.71
CA ASP A 49 -18.33 -10.61 18.68
C ASP A 49 -19.75 -11.16 18.42
N PRO A 50 -20.40 -10.79 17.31
CA PRO A 50 -21.76 -11.22 17.03
C PRO A 50 -21.88 -12.74 16.86
N VAL A 51 -20.82 -13.42 16.40
CA VAL A 51 -20.82 -14.87 16.13
C VAL A 51 -20.95 -15.68 17.42
N ASN A 52 -20.45 -15.14 18.53
CA ASN A 52 -20.42 -15.81 19.83
C ASN A 52 -21.46 -15.29 20.84
N SER A 53 -22.11 -14.17 20.54
CA SER A 53 -23.00 -13.44 21.46
C SER A 53 -24.33 -14.13 21.83
N GLY A 54 -24.73 -15.18 21.11
CA GLY A 54 -25.98 -15.94 21.36
C GLY A 54 -25.81 -17.31 22.01
N LYS A 55 -24.57 -17.80 22.15
CA LYS A 55 -24.32 -19.12 22.76
C LYS A 55 -24.34 -18.96 24.28
N LYS A 56 -25.46 -19.32 24.92
CA LYS A 56 -25.48 -19.54 26.38
C LYS A 56 -24.38 -20.56 26.69
N ASN A 57 -23.26 -20.10 27.24
CA ASN A 57 -22.26 -21.00 27.79
C ASN A 57 -23.00 -21.92 28.78
N PRO A 58 -23.04 -23.24 28.54
CA PRO A 58 -23.65 -24.15 29.48
C PRO A 58 -22.98 -23.89 30.83
N LYS A 59 -23.77 -23.70 31.88
CA LYS A 59 -23.28 -23.50 33.25
C LYS A 59 -22.27 -24.61 33.52
N THR A 60 -20.99 -24.26 33.51
CA THR A 60 -19.94 -25.21 33.84
C THR A 60 -20.17 -25.61 35.29
N PRO A 61 -20.41 -26.91 35.57
CA PRO A 61 -20.55 -27.37 36.94
C PRO A 61 -19.28 -26.99 37.69
N ARG A 62 -19.45 -26.40 38.89
CA ARG A 62 -18.34 -26.05 39.79
C ARG A 62 -17.46 -27.29 39.97
N LYS A 63 -16.25 -27.24 39.41
CA LYS A 63 -15.25 -28.32 39.56
C LYS A 63 -14.91 -28.47 41.04
N PRO A 64 -14.92 -29.70 41.59
CA PRO A 64 -14.39 -29.99 42.91
C PRO A 64 -12.90 -29.62 42.95
N SER A 65 -12.50 -28.99 44.05
CA SER A 65 -11.12 -28.70 44.43
C SER A 65 -10.35 -30.02 44.62
N GLY A 66 -9.78 -30.55 43.53
CA GLY A 66 -8.89 -31.70 43.54
C GLY A 66 -7.58 -31.35 42.85
N ASN A 67 -6.45 -31.64 43.52
CA ASN A 67 -5.09 -31.37 43.09
C ASN A 67 -4.86 -31.72 41.61
N ALA A 68 -4.56 -30.69 40.82
CA ALA A 68 -4.26 -30.79 39.40
C ALA A 68 -2.90 -31.47 39.21
N LEU A 69 -2.91 -32.68 38.65
CA LEU A 69 -1.75 -33.23 37.95
C LEU A 69 -1.39 -32.27 36.83
N THR A 70 -0.15 -31.78 36.87
CA THR A 70 0.47 -30.90 35.90
C THR A 70 0.55 -31.63 34.56
N VAL A 71 -0.49 -31.51 33.73
CA VAL A 71 -0.44 -31.91 32.32
C VAL A 71 0.36 -30.82 31.62
N GLU A 72 1.59 -31.15 31.20
CA GLU A 72 2.38 -30.26 30.35
C GLU A 72 1.55 -29.90 29.11
N PRO A 73 1.40 -28.60 28.79
CA PRO A 73 0.72 -28.19 27.59
C PRO A 73 1.46 -28.75 26.36
N PRO A 74 0.74 -29.29 25.35
CA PRO A 74 1.39 -29.78 24.14
C PRO A 74 2.19 -28.64 23.49
N PRO A 75 3.38 -28.91 22.95
CA PRO A 75 4.21 -27.89 22.32
C PRO A 75 3.45 -27.29 21.13
N PRO A 76 3.19 -25.97 21.11
CA PRO A 76 2.55 -25.33 19.98
C PRO A 76 3.61 -25.13 18.89
N THR A 77 3.71 -26.08 17.97
CA THR A 77 4.63 -25.96 16.82
C THR A 77 3.93 -26.38 15.55
N ASN A 78 3.02 -25.52 15.07
CA ASN A 78 2.78 -25.47 13.63
C ASN A 78 3.92 -24.62 13.03
N PRO A 79 4.78 -25.16 12.16
CA PRO A 79 5.82 -24.38 11.52
C PRO A 79 5.17 -23.36 10.59
N GLN A 80 5.08 -22.13 11.06
CA GLN A 80 4.71 -20.98 10.25
C GLN A 80 5.80 -20.81 9.19
N THR A 81 5.44 -21.02 7.93
CA THR A 81 6.34 -20.80 6.79
C THR A 81 6.27 -19.35 6.41
N ARG A 82 7.42 -18.66 6.46
CA ARG A 82 7.58 -17.30 5.96
C ARG A 82 7.98 -17.36 4.50
N SER A 83 7.28 -16.60 3.66
CA SER A 83 7.64 -16.40 2.27
C SER A 83 8.10 -14.96 2.06
N THR A 84 9.25 -14.81 1.42
CA THR A 84 9.65 -13.54 0.80
C THR A 84 8.96 -13.47 -0.56
N THR A 85 8.35 -12.32 -0.87
CA THR A 85 7.63 -12.09 -2.13
C THR A 85 8.21 -10.87 -2.80
N SER A 86 8.44 -10.98 -4.11
CA SER A 86 8.86 -9.85 -4.94
C SER A 86 7.64 -8.99 -5.31
N TYR A 87 7.75 -7.69 -5.04
CA TYR A 87 6.80 -6.64 -5.39
C TYR A 87 7.29 -5.75 -6.56
N ALA A 88 8.40 -6.12 -7.21
CA ALA A 88 9.02 -5.36 -8.29
C ALA A 88 8.05 -5.09 -9.46
N LYS A 89 7.12 -6.03 -9.69
CA LYS A 89 6.11 -5.96 -10.75
C LYS A 89 5.14 -4.80 -10.61
N VAL A 90 4.99 -4.19 -9.43
CA VAL A 90 4.03 -3.07 -9.26
C VAL A 90 4.34 -1.90 -10.19
N VAL A 91 5.62 -1.67 -10.52
CA VAL A 91 6.07 -0.60 -11.42
C VAL A 91 5.74 -0.96 -12.89
N ASP A 92 5.87 -2.22 -13.27
CA ASP A 92 5.46 -2.69 -14.60
C ASP A 92 3.93 -2.56 -14.76
N VAL A 93 3.16 -2.99 -13.76
CA VAL A 93 1.70 -2.84 -13.73
C VAL A 93 1.31 -1.36 -13.83
N ALA A 94 2.00 -0.48 -13.10
CA ALA A 94 1.77 0.96 -13.17
C ALA A 94 2.01 1.53 -14.58
N ALA A 95 3.08 1.10 -15.24
CA ALA A 95 3.40 1.54 -16.60
C ALA A 95 2.40 1.02 -17.64
N GLU A 96 1.98 -0.24 -17.53
CA GLU A 96 0.94 -0.84 -18.39
C GLU A 96 -0.40 -0.12 -18.24
N VAL A 97 -0.82 0.14 -16.99
CA VAL A 97 -2.03 0.90 -16.68
C VAL A 97 -1.96 2.31 -17.25
N TYR A 98 -0.82 2.99 -17.10
CA TYR A 98 -0.62 4.33 -17.67
C TYR A 98 -0.76 4.31 -19.20
N ASP A 99 -0.13 3.35 -19.87
CA ASP A 99 -0.16 3.24 -21.34
C ASP A 99 -1.57 2.93 -21.85
N GLU A 100 -2.32 2.06 -21.16
CA GLU A 100 -3.73 1.78 -21.47
C GLU A 100 -4.61 3.02 -21.25
N TYR A 101 -4.43 3.72 -20.14
CA TYR A 101 -5.20 4.92 -19.82
C TYR A 101 -4.97 6.05 -20.83
N CYS A 102 -3.71 6.29 -21.23
CA CYS A 102 -3.41 7.29 -22.26
C CYS A 102 -4.05 6.95 -23.62
N GLY A 103 -4.20 5.66 -23.92
CA GLY A 103 -4.91 5.19 -25.12
C GLY A 103 -6.41 5.52 -25.09
N ASN A 104 -7.04 5.44 -23.92
CA ASN A 104 -8.47 5.68 -23.73
C ASN A 104 -8.80 7.17 -23.52
N GLU A 105 -7.95 7.90 -22.78
CA GLU A 105 -8.17 9.29 -22.41
C GLU A 105 -6.99 10.18 -22.81
N LYS A 106 -7.10 10.82 -23.98
CA LYS A 106 -6.05 11.71 -24.53
C LYS A 106 -5.72 12.92 -23.65
N GLN A 107 -6.61 13.28 -22.73
CA GLN A 107 -6.36 14.39 -21.80
C GLN A 107 -5.42 13.98 -20.67
N LEU A 108 -5.32 12.69 -20.34
CA LEU A 108 -4.49 12.23 -19.24
C LEU A 108 -3.00 12.51 -19.44
N GLU A 109 -2.50 12.40 -20.67
CA GLU A 109 -1.10 12.77 -21.00
C GLU A 109 -0.77 14.26 -20.71
N ARG A 110 -1.78 15.09 -20.46
CA ARG A 110 -1.61 16.49 -20.04
C ARG A 110 -1.63 16.66 -18.53
N LEU A 111 -2.20 15.70 -17.82
CA LEU A 111 -2.44 15.77 -16.38
C LEU A 111 -1.45 14.92 -15.59
N LEU A 112 -1.03 13.79 -16.14
CA LEU A 112 -0.24 12.76 -15.47
C LEU A 112 0.92 12.32 -16.37
N VAL A 113 2.11 12.13 -15.79
CA VAL A 113 3.20 11.38 -16.46
C VAL A 113 3.34 9.98 -15.87
N ARG A 114 4.01 9.10 -16.63
CA ARG A 114 4.22 7.70 -16.26
C ARG A 114 4.90 7.55 -14.90
N GLU A 115 5.87 8.41 -14.61
CA GLU A 115 6.63 8.40 -13.36
C GLU A 115 5.72 8.65 -12.15
N GLU A 116 4.69 9.50 -12.30
CA GLU A 116 3.68 9.76 -11.26
C GLU A 116 2.82 8.54 -10.97
N MET A 117 2.46 7.77 -12.01
CA MET A 117 1.74 6.50 -11.84
C MET A 117 2.62 5.47 -11.10
N SER A 118 3.91 5.40 -11.41
CA SER A 118 4.86 4.54 -10.68
C SER A 118 5.03 4.95 -9.20
N TYR A 119 5.12 6.25 -8.93
CA TYR A 119 5.15 6.78 -7.56
C TYR A 119 3.85 6.44 -6.82
N TYR A 120 2.69 6.69 -7.46
CA TYR A 120 1.37 6.38 -6.91
C TYR A 120 1.24 4.90 -6.54
N ALA A 121 1.55 4.01 -7.48
CA ALA A 121 1.47 2.57 -7.29
C ALA A 121 2.41 2.07 -6.19
N THR A 122 3.64 2.61 -6.12
CA THR A 122 4.60 2.29 -5.06
C THR A 122 4.12 2.77 -3.69
N ALA A 123 3.55 3.97 -3.61
CA ALA A 123 2.95 4.47 -2.36
C ALA A 123 1.77 3.60 -1.91
N MET A 124 0.88 3.21 -2.83
CA MET A 124 -0.25 2.32 -2.56
C MET A 124 0.22 0.92 -2.11
N LEU A 125 1.30 0.40 -2.69
CA LEU A 125 1.95 -0.83 -2.22
C LEU A 125 2.37 -0.70 -0.75
N TYR A 126 3.05 0.38 -0.36
CA TYR A 126 3.46 0.55 1.04
C TYR A 126 2.28 0.72 2.00
N LEU A 127 1.21 1.40 1.60
CA LEU A 127 -0.02 1.44 2.39
C LEU A 127 -0.59 0.04 2.62
N GLN A 128 -0.65 -0.78 1.57
CA GLN A 128 -1.11 -2.18 1.66
C GLN A 128 -0.19 -3.03 2.54
N LEU A 129 1.12 -2.92 2.38
CA LEU A 129 2.11 -3.64 3.19
C LEU A 129 1.99 -3.29 4.68
N VAL A 130 1.81 -2.00 5.02
CA VAL A 130 1.59 -1.55 6.40
C VAL A 130 0.30 -2.14 6.98
N GLU A 131 -0.79 -2.20 6.20
CA GLU A 131 -2.03 -2.84 6.64
C GLU A 131 -1.87 -4.35 6.86
N VAL A 132 -1.18 -5.05 5.95
CA VAL A 132 -0.89 -6.49 6.10
C VAL A 132 -0.06 -6.74 7.36
N LYS A 133 1.00 -5.96 7.58
CA LYS A 133 1.85 -6.03 8.76
C LYS A 133 1.05 -5.81 10.05
N ALA A 134 0.13 -4.84 10.04
CA ALA A 134 -0.76 -4.56 11.16
C ALA A 134 -1.72 -5.71 11.47
N LYS A 135 -2.27 -6.37 10.43
CA LYS A 135 -3.22 -7.48 10.55
C LYS A 135 -2.55 -8.78 11.01
N GLN A 136 -1.32 -9.05 10.59
CA GLN A 136 -0.57 -10.25 10.99
C GLN A 136 -0.22 -10.26 12.49
N GLY A 137 -0.07 -9.09 13.12
CA GLY A 137 0.19 -8.95 14.56
C GLY A 137 1.54 -9.49 15.04
N GLU A 138 2.41 -9.98 14.15
CA GLU A 138 3.74 -10.47 14.48
C GLU A 138 4.76 -9.36 14.73
N TYR A 139 4.59 -8.24 14.03
CA TYR A 139 5.52 -7.12 14.06
C TYR A 139 4.86 -5.90 14.68
N VAL A 140 5.62 -5.22 15.54
CA VAL A 140 5.24 -3.90 16.02
C VAL A 140 5.47 -2.91 14.89
N LEU A 141 4.42 -2.22 14.47
CA LEU A 141 4.54 -1.14 13.49
C LEU A 141 5.50 -0.06 14.00
N THR A 142 6.40 0.40 13.14
CA THR A 142 7.29 1.52 13.45
C THR A 142 6.49 2.80 13.69
N THR A 143 7.11 3.82 14.27
CA THR A 143 6.45 5.11 14.50
C THR A 143 6.01 5.77 13.18
N ALA A 144 6.82 5.64 12.13
CA ALA A 144 6.48 6.14 10.79
C ALA A 144 5.28 5.38 10.20
N GLU A 145 5.28 4.04 10.28
CA GLU A 145 4.17 3.20 9.80
C GLU A 145 2.86 3.49 10.53
N ARG A 146 2.90 3.63 11.87
CA ARG A 146 1.70 4.00 12.67
C ARG A 146 1.17 5.37 12.30
N SER A 147 2.06 6.34 12.09
CA SER A 147 1.68 7.71 11.70
C SER A 147 1.06 7.72 10.31
N LEU A 148 1.66 6.99 9.37
CA LEU A 148 1.17 6.86 8.00
C LEU A 148 -0.21 6.22 7.98
N ARG A 149 -0.36 5.06 8.64
CA ARG A 149 -1.62 4.34 8.76
C ARG A 149 -2.74 5.20 9.34
N LYS A 150 -2.45 5.94 10.41
CA LYS A 150 -3.42 6.85 11.03
C LYS A 150 -3.81 8.00 10.09
N ALA A 151 -2.88 8.50 9.29
CA ALA A 151 -3.15 9.63 8.41
C ALA A 151 -4.04 9.27 7.23
N VAL A 152 -3.97 8.01 6.77
CA VAL A 152 -4.74 7.52 5.62
C VAL A 152 -5.98 6.72 6.00
N SER A 153 -6.27 6.54 7.28
CA SER A 153 -7.36 5.63 7.71
C SER A 153 -8.76 6.10 7.28
N GLU A 154 -8.91 7.39 6.99
CA GLU A 154 -10.17 8.01 6.54
C GLU A 154 -10.13 8.35 5.03
N ASP A 155 -9.00 8.14 4.37
CA ASP A 155 -8.84 8.44 2.94
C ASP A 155 -9.39 7.29 2.09
N ILE A 156 -10.03 7.66 0.98
CA ILE A 156 -10.44 6.73 -0.08
C ILE A 156 -9.61 7.06 -1.30
N PHE A 157 -8.83 6.09 -1.77
CA PHE A 157 -7.95 6.25 -2.93
C PHE A 157 -8.53 5.53 -4.14
N ASN A 158 -8.56 6.22 -5.28
CA ASN A 158 -8.98 5.69 -6.56
C ASN A 158 -7.80 4.97 -7.20
N ALA A 159 -7.99 3.71 -7.58
CA ALA A 159 -6.94 2.89 -8.18
C ALA A 159 -7.50 2.17 -9.41
N PRO A 160 -6.76 2.16 -10.54
CA PRO A 160 -7.16 1.40 -11.71
C PRO A 160 -7.29 -0.08 -11.37
N GLN A 161 -8.24 -0.76 -12.01
CA GLN A 161 -8.56 -2.15 -11.69
C GLN A 161 -7.36 -3.11 -11.75
N PRO A 162 -6.43 -3.02 -12.71
CA PRO A 162 -5.24 -3.90 -12.71
C PRO A 162 -4.33 -3.67 -11.50
N LEU A 163 -4.12 -2.42 -11.10
CA LEU A 163 -3.34 -2.09 -9.91
C LEU A 163 -4.04 -2.57 -8.64
N LEU A 164 -5.35 -2.37 -8.54
CA LEU A 164 -6.15 -2.85 -7.40
C LEU A 164 -6.11 -4.38 -7.30
N ALA A 165 -6.25 -5.09 -8.41
CA ALA A 165 -6.16 -6.54 -8.46
C ALA A 165 -4.79 -7.01 -7.94
N TYR A 166 -3.70 -6.44 -8.45
CA TYR A 166 -2.34 -6.73 -7.98
C TYR A 166 -2.16 -6.50 -6.48
N LEU A 167 -2.62 -5.35 -5.96
CA LEU A 167 -2.51 -5.03 -4.53
C LEU A 167 -3.37 -5.94 -3.65
N SER A 168 -4.53 -6.39 -4.14
CA SER A 168 -5.45 -7.26 -3.40
C SER A 168 -4.91 -8.68 -3.19
N GLU A 169 -3.98 -9.12 -4.04
CA GLU A 169 -3.28 -10.41 -3.88
C GLU A 169 -2.25 -10.39 -2.74
N ILE A 170 -1.88 -9.20 -2.26
CA ILE A 170 -0.91 -9.04 -1.16
C ILE A 170 -1.63 -9.21 0.18
N GLY A 171 -1.41 -10.36 0.82
CA GLY A 171 -1.99 -10.63 2.13
C GLY A 171 -1.61 -12.00 2.70
N VAL A 172 -2.33 -12.41 3.76
CA VAL A 172 -2.19 -13.74 4.34
C VAL A 172 -2.89 -14.74 3.41
N TYR A 173 -2.16 -15.79 3.03
CA TYR A 173 -2.71 -16.88 2.23
C TYR A 173 -3.01 -18.09 3.12
N CYS A 174 -4.23 -18.59 3.07
CA CYS A 174 -4.61 -19.85 3.70
C CYS A 174 -4.67 -20.93 2.64
N ASP A 175 -3.88 -21.99 2.78
CA ASP A 175 -3.96 -23.13 1.88
C ASP A 175 -5.24 -23.97 2.10
N LYS A 176 -5.46 -24.96 1.24
CA LYS A 176 -6.63 -25.87 1.34
C LYS A 176 -6.65 -26.69 2.64
N MET A 177 -5.52 -26.78 3.35
CA MET A 177 -5.38 -27.47 4.62
C MET A 177 -5.56 -26.54 5.83
N GLY A 178 -5.84 -25.26 5.60
CA GLY A 178 -5.99 -24.23 6.64
C GLY A 178 -4.65 -23.75 7.20
N LYS A 179 -3.52 -24.05 6.56
CA LYS A 179 -2.22 -23.51 6.96
C LYS A 179 -2.08 -22.08 6.44
N GLU A 180 -1.88 -21.17 7.38
CA GLU A 180 -1.56 -19.78 7.08
C GLU A 180 -0.10 -19.65 6.63
N THR A 181 0.11 -19.06 5.46
CA THR A 181 1.40 -18.55 5.01
C THR A 181 1.42 -17.05 5.20
N ARG A 182 2.41 -16.57 5.94
CA ARG A 182 2.53 -15.16 6.31
C ARG A 182 3.68 -14.54 5.53
N LEU A 183 3.42 -13.33 5.03
CA LEU A 183 4.38 -12.55 4.27
C LEU A 183 5.42 -11.93 5.21
N SER A 184 6.69 -12.00 4.83
CA SER A 184 7.73 -11.20 5.46
C SER A 184 7.69 -9.78 4.88
N VAL A 185 6.96 -8.89 5.54
CA VAL A 185 6.78 -7.51 5.10
C VAL A 185 8.00 -6.66 5.54
N PRO A 186 8.70 -5.99 4.61
CA PRO A 186 9.80 -5.09 4.98
C PRO A 186 9.28 -3.86 5.74
N ASP A 187 10.16 -3.20 6.48
CA ASP A 187 9.85 -1.91 7.09
C ASP A 187 9.63 -0.83 6.01
N LEU A 188 8.80 0.18 6.32
CA LEU A 188 8.70 1.38 5.49
C LEU A 188 10.10 2.00 5.29
N PRO A 189 10.52 2.31 4.05
CA PRO A 189 11.86 2.80 3.79
C PRO A 189 12.00 4.23 4.34
N VAL A 190 12.80 4.38 5.38
CA VAL A 190 13.09 5.66 6.05
C VAL A 190 14.56 6.04 6.00
N THR A 191 15.38 5.20 5.35
CA THR A 191 16.82 5.34 5.37
C THR A 191 17.25 6.53 4.52
N VAL A 192 18.26 7.25 5.02
CA VAL A 192 18.78 8.45 4.37
C VAL A 192 20.07 8.15 3.61
N ALA A 193 20.11 8.49 2.31
CA ALA A 193 21.28 8.42 1.45
C ALA A 193 21.59 9.83 0.88
N GLN A 194 22.79 10.35 1.13
CA GLN A 194 23.19 11.72 0.70
C GLN A 194 22.20 12.86 1.07
N GLY A 195 21.55 12.77 2.24
CA GLY A 195 20.50 13.73 2.67
C GLY A 195 19.08 13.42 2.12
N PHE A 196 19.01 12.50 1.18
CA PHE A 196 17.89 11.75 0.60
C PHE A 196 17.14 10.78 1.51
N GLY A 197 15.95 11.03 2.07
CA GLY A 197 15.16 9.96 2.71
C GLY A 197 14.51 8.99 1.70
N GLY A 198 13.81 7.97 2.21
CA GLY A 198 12.90 7.11 1.45
C GLY A 198 13.53 5.85 0.86
N TYR A 199 14.78 5.53 1.21
CA TYR A 199 15.48 4.35 0.71
C TYR A 199 15.42 3.19 1.68
N HIS A 200 15.66 1.99 1.17
CA HIS A 200 15.85 0.79 1.98
C HIS A 200 17.16 0.84 2.77
N HIS A 201 18.24 1.26 2.11
CA HIS A 201 19.60 1.33 2.66
C HIS A 201 20.37 2.51 2.03
N PRO A 202 21.41 3.10 2.68
CA PRO A 202 22.22 4.15 2.05
C PRO A 202 23.05 3.66 0.85
N GLU A 203 23.32 2.35 0.76
CA GLU A 203 24.16 1.74 -0.26
C GLU A 203 23.61 0.37 -0.66
N ILE A 204 23.66 0.06 -1.95
CA ILE A 204 23.33 -1.27 -2.49
C ILE A 204 24.56 -2.17 -2.36
N ASN A 205 24.46 -3.30 -1.67
CA ASN A 205 25.54 -4.26 -1.53
C ASN A 205 25.00 -5.70 -1.59
N VAL A 206 25.84 -6.69 -1.30
CA VAL A 206 25.47 -8.11 -1.36
C VAL A 206 24.28 -8.44 -0.46
N ASP A 207 24.17 -7.77 0.69
CA ASP A 207 23.12 -8.03 1.69
C ASP A 207 21.83 -7.27 1.39
N THR A 208 21.93 -6.11 0.71
CA THR A 208 20.79 -5.21 0.50
C THR A 208 20.23 -5.24 -0.91
N ARG A 209 20.95 -5.79 -1.90
CA ARG A 209 20.53 -5.81 -3.30
C ARG A 209 19.14 -6.44 -3.49
N ASN A 210 18.87 -7.56 -2.82
CA ASN A 210 17.61 -8.28 -3.01
C ASN A 210 16.43 -7.39 -2.60
N LEU A 211 16.59 -6.56 -1.58
CA LEU A 211 15.54 -5.65 -1.12
C LEU A 211 15.24 -4.56 -2.16
N PHE A 212 16.26 -4.04 -2.84
CA PHE A 212 16.08 -3.06 -3.92
C PHE A 212 15.53 -3.69 -5.20
N GLU A 213 15.92 -4.92 -5.52
CA GLU A 213 15.41 -5.65 -6.68
C GLU A 213 13.96 -6.11 -6.48
N GLU A 214 13.61 -6.55 -5.28
CA GLU A 214 12.31 -7.15 -5.00
C GLU A 214 11.26 -6.15 -4.55
N VAL A 215 11.65 -5.05 -3.90
CA VAL A 215 10.69 -4.10 -3.33
C VAL A 215 11.03 -2.69 -3.81
N PRO A 216 10.16 -2.04 -4.59
CA PRO A 216 10.45 -0.69 -5.07
C PRO A 216 10.58 0.28 -3.88
N SER A 217 11.55 1.17 -3.97
CA SER A 217 11.85 2.17 -2.94
C SER A 217 11.15 3.49 -3.23
N LEU A 218 10.50 4.10 -2.23
CA LEU A 218 9.85 5.40 -2.36
C LEU A 218 10.83 6.51 -2.76
N GLY A 219 12.06 6.46 -2.25
CA GLY A 219 13.13 7.41 -2.59
C GLY A 219 13.52 7.33 -4.06
N ILE A 220 13.53 6.13 -4.63
CA ILE A 220 13.89 5.91 -6.04
C ILE A 220 12.80 6.46 -6.97
N VAL A 221 11.53 6.09 -6.75
CA VAL A 221 10.42 6.63 -7.57
C VAL A 221 10.28 8.13 -7.40
N ARG A 222 10.60 8.67 -6.21
CA ARG A 222 10.68 10.11 -5.98
C ARG A 222 11.78 10.77 -6.81
N ASP A 223 12.97 10.19 -6.88
CA ASP A 223 14.07 10.76 -7.68
C ASP A 223 13.69 10.88 -9.16
N MET A 224 12.79 10.02 -9.64
CA MET A 224 12.21 10.15 -10.98
C MET A 224 11.26 11.34 -11.08
N ILE A 225 10.34 11.54 -10.11
CA ILE A 225 9.45 12.72 -10.08
C ILE A 225 10.27 14.02 -10.02
N MET A 226 11.35 14.02 -9.23
CA MET A 226 12.26 15.16 -9.12
C MET A 226 12.92 15.47 -10.46
N ALA A 227 13.39 14.44 -11.16
CA ALA A 227 13.97 14.58 -12.49
C ALA A 227 12.95 15.12 -13.50
N VAL A 228 11.68 14.71 -13.43
CA VAL A 228 10.58 15.29 -14.24
C VAL A 228 10.50 16.81 -14.03
N THR A 229 10.69 17.31 -12.82
CA THR A 229 10.65 18.77 -12.56
C THR A 229 11.95 19.51 -12.91
N SER A 230 12.98 18.82 -13.41
CA SER A 230 14.26 19.44 -13.77
C SER A 230 14.14 20.25 -15.05
N ALA A 231 14.88 21.36 -15.10
CA ALA A 231 15.05 22.15 -16.32
C ALA A 231 16.13 21.58 -17.27
N ALA A 232 16.70 20.42 -16.96
CA ALA A 232 17.74 19.79 -17.76
C ALA A 232 17.20 19.33 -19.12
N THR A 233 18.04 19.42 -20.15
CA THR A 233 17.72 18.93 -21.50
C THR A 233 17.59 17.40 -21.54
N GLU A 234 18.43 16.71 -20.78
CA GLU A 234 18.38 15.27 -20.58
C GLU A 234 17.90 14.97 -19.16
N LEU A 235 16.80 14.24 -19.04
CA LEU A 235 16.19 13.90 -17.76
C LEU A 235 16.77 12.57 -17.26
N ILE A 236 17.82 12.67 -16.46
CA ILE A 236 18.45 11.52 -15.82
C ILE A 236 18.08 11.56 -14.33
N PRO A 237 17.44 10.51 -13.78
CA PRO A 237 17.24 10.41 -12.34
C PRO A 237 18.57 10.40 -11.61
N ASN A 238 18.72 11.26 -10.60
CA ASN A 238 19.85 11.20 -9.69
C ASN A 238 19.49 10.30 -8.51
N PHE A 239 19.85 9.03 -8.58
CA PHE A 239 19.66 8.11 -7.47
C PHE A 239 20.72 8.37 -6.40
N HIS A 240 20.28 8.76 -5.20
CA HIS A 240 21.20 9.16 -4.12
C HIS A 240 21.80 7.97 -3.34
N VAL A 241 21.45 6.74 -3.72
CA VAL A 241 21.95 5.52 -3.08
C VAL A 241 23.36 5.22 -3.57
N GLY A 242 24.25 4.86 -2.65
CA GLY A 242 25.60 4.43 -3.00
C GLY A 242 25.59 3.12 -3.81
N SER A 243 26.52 3.01 -4.76
CA SER A 243 26.85 1.77 -5.43
C SER A 243 28.22 1.26 -4.99
N PRO A 244 28.47 -0.06 -5.04
CA PRO A 244 29.79 -0.62 -4.80
C PRO A 244 30.84 0.01 -5.74
N LEU A 245 32.08 0.07 -5.28
CA LEU A 245 33.18 0.62 -6.07
C LEU A 245 33.25 -0.07 -7.45
N ASN A 246 33.34 0.73 -8.52
CA ASN A 246 33.38 0.27 -9.91
C ASN A 246 32.10 -0.43 -10.39
N SER A 247 30.94 -0.08 -9.83
CA SER A 247 29.64 -0.57 -10.30
C SER A 247 28.66 0.56 -10.60
N GLU A 248 27.78 0.30 -11.56
CA GLU A 248 26.72 1.22 -11.96
C GLU A 248 25.37 0.66 -11.51
N ILE A 249 24.51 1.56 -11.02
CA ILE A 249 23.14 1.22 -10.69
C ILE A 249 22.38 1.05 -12.02
N THR A 250 22.04 -0.19 -12.35
CA THR A 250 21.20 -0.46 -13.51
C THR A 250 19.73 -0.24 -13.19
N ASN A 251 18.92 0.03 -14.20
CA ASN A 251 17.46 0.12 -14.02
C ASN A 251 16.87 -1.20 -13.48
N ASN A 252 17.49 -2.35 -13.70
CA ASN A 252 16.97 -3.59 -13.12
C ASN A 252 17.21 -3.67 -11.60
N LEU A 253 18.24 -2.98 -11.09
CA LEU A 253 18.67 -3.06 -9.69
C LEU A 253 17.80 -2.24 -8.74
N VAL A 254 17.21 -1.15 -9.21
CA VAL A 254 16.41 -0.23 -8.38
C VAL A 254 14.90 -0.26 -8.69
N GLY A 255 14.48 -1.24 -9.49
CA GLY A 255 13.13 -1.34 -10.05
C GLY A 255 13.15 -0.94 -11.52
N LYS A 256 12.56 -1.77 -12.39
CA LYS A 256 12.61 -1.57 -13.85
C LYS A 256 11.90 -0.26 -14.23
N PHE A 257 12.68 0.79 -14.43
CA PHE A 257 12.15 2.10 -14.84
C PHE A 257 12.31 2.34 -16.33
N TYR A 258 11.34 3.07 -16.85
CA TYR A 258 11.31 3.52 -18.23
C TYR A 258 12.05 4.86 -18.36
N PRO A 259 12.57 5.19 -19.57
CA PRO A 259 13.17 6.49 -19.80
C PRO A 259 12.19 7.63 -19.49
N ILE A 260 12.65 8.62 -18.72
CA ILE A 260 11.85 9.79 -18.36
C ILE A 260 11.63 10.62 -19.62
N ARG A 261 10.37 10.86 -19.95
CA ARG A 261 10.00 11.71 -21.08
C ARG A 261 10.00 13.18 -20.62
N PRO A 262 10.40 14.14 -21.48
CA PRO A 262 10.22 15.56 -21.19
C PRO A 262 8.75 15.82 -20.86
N PRO A 263 8.43 16.27 -19.63
CA PRO A 263 7.05 16.53 -19.29
C PRO A 263 6.58 17.80 -19.96
N ARG A 264 5.25 17.93 -20.05
CA ARG A 264 4.66 19.21 -20.42
C ARG A 264 4.90 20.23 -19.28
N PRO A 265 5.12 21.52 -19.59
CA PRO A 265 5.35 22.55 -18.58
C PRO A 265 4.26 22.61 -17.50
N GLU A 266 3.01 22.35 -17.87
CA GLU A 266 1.85 22.34 -16.95
C GLU A 266 1.98 21.27 -15.87
N ILE A 267 2.55 20.11 -16.20
CA ILE A 267 2.77 19.02 -15.24
C ILE A 267 3.86 19.41 -14.25
N ALA A 268 4.99 19.94 -14.74
CA ALA A 268 6.06 20.42 -13.87
C ALA A 268 5.57 21.53 -12.92
N GLN A 269 4.75 22.46 -13.42
CA GLN A 269 4.13 23.50 -12.61
C GLN A 269 3.17 22.94 -11.55
N ARG A 270 2.34 21.94 -11.90
CA ARG A 270 1.45 21.25 -10.94
C ARG A 270 2.26 20.54 -9.85
N ILE A 271 3.28 19.79 -10.23
CA ILE A 271 4.16 19.06 -9.30
C ILE A 271 4.87 20.04 -8.35
N ALA A 272 5.38 21.17 -8.86
CA ALA A 272 5.94 22.25 -8.04
C ALA A 272 4.91 22.83 -7.05
N GLY A 273 3.64 22.89 -7.44
CA GLY A 273 2.51 23.24 -6.57
C GLY A 273 2.35 22.31 -5.36
N TYR A 274 2.96 21.11 -5.34
CA TYR A 274 3.02 20.18 -4.21
C TYR A 274 4.32 20.24 -3.39
N GLY A 275 5.17 21.24 -3.64
CA GLY A 275 6.47 21.39 -2.98
C GLY A 275 7.54 20.45 -3.54
N ILE A 276 7.30 19.88 -4.73
CA ILE A 276 8.20 18.95 -5.38
C ILE A 276 8.93 19.68 -6.52
N THR A 277 10.25 19.78 -6.41
CA THR A 277 11.13 20.44 -7.38
C THR A 277 12.35 19.56 -7.66
N ALA A 278 13.25 20.00 -8.53
CA ALA A 278 14.49 19.28 -8.82
C ALA A 278 15.42 19.11 -7.60
N THR A 279 15.17 19.80 -6.48
CA THR A 279 15.99 19.71 -5.25
C THR A 279 15.18 19.53 -3.96
N SER A 280 13.86 19.75 -3.99
CA SER A 280 12.99 19.65 -2.82
C SER A 280 11.88 18.63 -3.04
N PHE A 281 11.49 17.95 -1.97
CA PHE A 281 10.30 17.10 -1.97
C PHE A 281 9.66 17.20 -0.59
N ASP A 282 8.52 17.88 -0.51
CA ASP A 282 7.76 18.00 0.73
C ASP A 282 7.24 16.62 1.15
N GLU A 283 7.46 16.27 2.42
CA GLU A 283 7.08 14.98 2.98
C GLU A 283 6.06 15.16 4.09
N TYR A 284 5.06 14.28 4.12
CA TYR A 284 4.12 14.20 5.23
C TYR A 284 4.80 13.61 6.47
N ILE A 285 5.59 12.54 6.30
CA ILE A 285 6.41 11.95 7.35
C ILE A 285 7.87 12.13 6.96
N PRO A 286 8.70 12.74 7.83
CA PRO A 286 10.10 12.96 7.51
C PRO A 286 10.82 11.66 7.13
N LYS A 287 11.65 11.75 6.10
CA LYS A 287 12.52 10.72 5.53
C LYS A 287 11.80 9.54 4.87
N THR A 288 10.49 9.56 4.69
CA THR A 288 9.77 8.46 4.01
C THR A 288 9.56 8.72 2.52
N ARG A 289 9.76 9.96 2.06
CA ARG A 289 9.38 10.43 0.72
C ARG A 289 7.90 10.24 0.39
N PHE A 290 7.07 10.15 1.41
CA PHE A 290 5.63 10.06 1.28
C PHE A 290 5.02 11.47 1.32
N ASN A 291 4.52 11.97 0.19
CA ASN A 291 3.76 13.23 0.11
C ASN A 291 2.26 12.93 0.01
N LEU A 292 1.54 13.05 1.12
CA LEU A 292 0.12 12.69 1.21
C LEU A 292 -0.79 13.63 0.39
N ARG A 293 -0.48 14.93 0.36
CA ARG A 293 -1.25 15.91 -0.43
C ARG A 293 -1.14 15.58 -1.92
N TYR A 294 0.06 15.27 -2.35
CA TYR A 294 0.31 14.87 -3.73
C TYR A 294 -0.35 13.54 -4.07
N LEU A 295 -0.27 12.54 -3.19
CA LEU A 295 -0.90 11.23 -3.40
C LEU A 295 -2.42 11.35 -3.59
N ARG A 296 -3.09 12.17 -2.78
CA ARG A 296 -4.53 12.45 -2.94
C ARG A 296 -4.84 13.11 -4.28
N SER A 297 -4.03 14.09 -4.70
CA SER A 297 -4.18 14.68 -6.03
C SER A 297 -3.99 13.68 -7.17
N LEU A 298 -3.06 12.73 -7.03
CA LEU A 298 -2.87 11.69 -8.05
C LEU A 298 -4.07 10.75 -8.10
N SER A 299 -4.60 10.37 -6.94
CA SER A 299 -5.86 9.63 -6.83
C SER A 299 -7.00 10.34 -7.56
N ASP A 300 -7.19 11.64 -7.32
CA ASP A 300 -8.26 12.43 -7.97
C ASP A 300 -8.08 12.52 -9.50
N ILE A 301 -6.85 12.53 -10.00
CA ILE A 301 -6.56 12.53 -11.45
C ILE A 301 -6.87 11.17 -12.09
N ILE A 302 -6.70 10.09 -11.32
CA ILE A 302 -6.82 8.71 -11.79
C ILE A 302 -8.29 8.26 -11.91
N GLY A 303 -9.20 8.82 -11.11
CA GLY A 303 -10.63 8.52 -11.17
C GLY A 303 -11.37 9.04 -9.96
#